data_AF-A0A2K0U2F4-F1
#
_entry.id   AF-A0A2K0U2F4-F1
#
_cell.length_a   1.000
_cell.length_b   1.000
_cell.length_c   1.000
_cell.angle_alpha   90.00
_cell.angle_beta   90.00
_cell.angle_gamma   90.00
#
_symmetry.space_group_name_H-M   'P 1'
#
loop_
_entity.id
_entity.type
_entity.pdbx_description
1 polymer ?
#
loop_
_entity_poly.entity_id
_entity_poly.type
_entity_poly.pdbx_seq_one_letter_code
_entity_poly.pdbx_strand_id
1 'polypeptide(L)'
;MADTAGAVNGNSSKPLTPYHSLFSQLLSWKNPRNSAIAYVSVVATIIAVRYLNLFSWTLSLSWMILATTVAAEVAGKLVLSNGLASQFRPRQYYTLSRDTFERLVSDAHGLINFFLIESQRIIFVENVGVSAAACVVAFISGLLIKVLPYWVLAIVGTSIAFFAPLIYSKNQEFIDEQLKTAADAINAQTAQVRDAAQKQADHLAAVGKQYAGDYTEKVQEILRGHNLAPGAAKKSPEFPSPPTEEPKATEPAVPQEPIHA
;
A
#
# COMPACT_ATOMS: atom_id res chain seq x y z
N MET A 1 -31.46 -15.52 -49.95
CA MET A 1 -32.02 -14.43 -49.12
C MET A 1 -31.48 -14.66 -47.71
N ALA A 2 -30.28 -14.16 -47.40
CA ALA A 2 -30.02 -12.81 -46.86
C ALA A 2 -30.61 -12.68 -45.44
N ASP A 3 -29.80 -12.94 -44.40
CA ASP A 3 -29.00 -11.97 -43.59
C ASP A 3 -29.86 -11.47 -42.39
N THR A 4 -29.55 -11.77 -41.13
CA THR A 4 -28.56 -11.08 -40.27
C THR A 4 -28.57 -11.81 -38.90
N ALA A 5 -27.45 -12.30 -38.37
CA ALA A 5 -26.48 -11.55 -37.56
C ALA A 5 -27.11 -10.84 -36.33
N GLY A 6 -27.49 -11.61 -35.31
CA GLY A 6 -27.69 -11.12 -33.94
C GLY A 6 -26.51 -11.52 -33.06
N ALA A 7 -25.40 -10.79 -33.19
CA ALA A 7 -24.25 -10.92 -32.29
C ALA A 7 -24.64 -10.49 -30.88
N VAL A 8 -24.80 -11.45 -29.96
CA VAL A 8 -24.86 -11.17 -28.52
C VAL A 8 -23.43 -10.93 -28.04
N ASN A 9 -22.98 -9.69 -28.21
CA ASN A 9 -21.76 -9.19 -27.61
C ASN A 9 -22.00 -8.86 -26.12
N GLY A 10 -21.16 -9.45 -25.27
CA GLY A 10 -20.61 -8.84 -24.06
C GLY A 10 -21.58 -8.31 -23.01
N ASN A 11 -21.72 -9.04 -21.89
CA ASN A 11 -20.97 -8.72 -20.68
C ASN A 11 -21.37 -9.64 -19.53
N SER A 12 -20.35 -10.08 -18.82
CA SER A 12 -20.36 -10.94 -17.65
C SER A 12 -21.34 -10.49 -16.56
N SER A 13 -22.37 -11.28 -16.29
CA SER A 13 -23.07 -11.26 -15.00
C SER A 13 -23.17 -12.67 -14.44
N LYS A 14 -22.00 -13.26 -14.12
CA LYS A 14 -21.96 -14.19 -12.99
C LYS A 14 -22.55 -13.42 -11.80
N PRO A 15 -23.51 -13.97 -11.04
CA PRO A 15 -23.97 -13.31 -9.83
C PRO A 15 -22.76 -13.16 -8.93
N LEU A 16 -22.19 -11.94 -8.88
CA LEU A 16 -21.28 -11.53 -7.84
C LEU A 16 -21.97 -11.93 -6.55
N THR A 17 -21.25 -12.63 -5.68
CA THR A 17 -21.78 -13.21 -4.44
C THR A 17 -22.81 -12.28 -3.79
N PRO A 18 -23.89 -12.79 -3.16
CA PRO A 18 -24.96 -11.95 -2.59
C PRO A 18 -24.43 -10.79 -1.72
N TYR A 19 -23.24 -10.97 -1.14
CA TYR A 19 -22.51 -9.97 -0.39
C TYR A 19 -22.04 -8.78 -1.22
N HIS A 20 -21.59 -8.97 -2.46
CA HIS A 20 -21.11 -7.88 -3.30
C HIS A 20 -22.20 -6.85 -3.59
N SER A 21 -23.43 -7.30 -3.85
CA SER A 21 -24.56 -6.38 -4.05
C SER A 21 -24.97 -5.68 -2.75
N LEU A 22 -24.90 -6.37 -1.61
CA LEU A 22 -25.11 -5.77 -0.30
C LEU A 22 -24.04 -4.73 0.05
N PHE A 23 -22.76 -5.05 -0.15
CA PHE A 23 -21.65 -4.11 0.06
C PHE A 23 -21.76 -2.91 -0.87
N SER A 24 -22.02 -3.12 -2.16
CA SER A 24 -22.24 -2.00 -3.09
C SER A 24 -23.44 -1.15 -2.68
N GLN A 25 -24.54 -1.74 -2.20
CA GLN A 25 -25.71 -0.98 -1.72
C GLN A 25 -25.46 -0.24 -0.39
N LEU A 26 -24.73 -0.84 0.54
CA LEU A 26 -24.39 -0.25 1.83
C LEU A 26 -23.34 0.84 1.68
N LEU A 27 -22.30 0.62 0.87
CA LEU A 27 -21.18 1.54 0.66
C LEU A 27 -21.53 2.69 -0.31
N SER A 28 -22.49 2.50 -1.22
CA SER A 28 -22.98 3.59 -2.10
C SER A 28 -23.95 4.54 -1.41
N TRP A 29 -24.34 4.29 -0.15
CA TRP A 29 -25.30 5.10 0.59
C TRP A 29 -26.63 5.34 -0.15
N LYS A 30 -27.00 4.44 -1.08
CA LYS A 30 -28.24 4.53 -1.85
C LYS A 30 -29.48 4.56 -0.93
N ASN A 31 -29.40 3.88 0.21
CA ASN A 31 -30.36 3.98 1.32
C ASN A 31 -29.63 4.44 2.59
N PRO A 32 -29.60 5.76 2.89
CA PRO A 32 -28.74 6.32 3.92
C PRO A 32 -29.03 5.77 5.32
N ARG A 33 -30.29 5.39 5.59
CA ARG A 33 -30.69 4.78 6.87
C ARG A 33 -30.05 3.40 7.08
N ASN A 34 -30.05 2.55 6.06
CA ASN A 34 -29.52 1.18 6.17
C ASN A 34 -27.99 1.19 6.25
N SER A 35 -27.35 2.06 5.47
CA SER A 35 -25.90 2.29 5.53
C SER A 35 -25.47 2.85 6.88
N ALA A 36 -26.23 3.80 7.45
CA ALA A 36 -25.94 4.37 8.77
C ALA A 36 -26.11 3.33 9.89
N ILE A 37 -27.16 2.50 9.85
CA ILE A 37 -27.35 1.42 10.83
C ILE A 37 -26.21 0.40 10.74
N ALA A 38 -25.78 0.03 9.53
CA ALA A 38 -24.65 -0.87 9.34
C ALA A 38 -23.32 -0.27 9.84
N TYR A 39 -23.09 1.02 9.60
CA TYR A 39 -21.91 1.72 10.14
C TYR A 39 -21.94 1.74 11.67
N VAL A 40 -23.06 2.16 12.27
CA VAL A 40 -23.22 2.22 13.73
C VAL A 40 -23.11 0.82 14.35
N SER A 41 -23.64 -0.23 13.72
CA SER A 41 -23.52 -1.59 14.25
C SER A 41 -22.09 -2.10 14.21
N VAL A 42 -21.33 -1.80 13.14
CA VAL A 42 -19.90 -2.14 13.04
C VAL A 42 -19.09 -1.38 14.09
N VAL A 43 -19.29 -0.06 14.21
CA VAL A 43 -18.60 0.76 15.23
C VAL A 43 -18.97 0.32 16.63
N ALA A 44 -20.25 0.07 16.91
CA ALA A 44 -20.72 -0.46 18.19
C ALA A 44 -20.10 -1.84 18.47
N THR A 45 -19.93 -2.69 17.46
CA THR A 45 -19.26 -3.99 17.61
C THR A 45 -17.78 -3.83 17.94
N ILE A 46 -17.07 -2.90 17.31
CA ILE A 46 -15.65 -2.60 17.61
C ILE A 46 -15.51 -2.12 19.06
N ILE A 47 -16.40 -1.21 19.49
CA ILE A 47 -16.46 -0.72 20.86
C ILE A 47 -16.80 -1.86 21.83
N ALA A 48 -17.80 -2.67 21.50
CA ALA A 48 -18.23 -3.80 22.30
C ALA A 48 -17.09 -4.79 22.49
N VAL A 49 -16.39 -5.22 21.44
CA VAL A 49 -15.25 -6.15 21.54
C VAL A 49 -14.11 -5.59 22.41
N ARG A 50 -13.92 -4.27 22.43
CA ARG A 50 -12.88 -3.63 23.26
C ARG A 50 -13.27 -3.55 24.73
N TYR A 51 -14.51 -3.18 25.04
CA TYR A 51 -14.94 -2.92 26.41
C TYR A 51 -15.57 -4.14 27.06
N LEU A 52 -16.32 -4.92 26.31
CA LEU A 52 -16.76 -6.23 26.72
C LEU A 52 -15.57 -7.16 26.47
N ASN A 53 -14.97 -7.66 27.55
CA ASN A 53 -13.89 -8.63 27.48
C ASN A 53 -14.45 -10.00 27.05
N LEU A 54 -14.97 -10.10 25.82
CA LEU A 54 -15.68 -11.27 25.29
C LEU A 54 -14.85 -12.52 25.46
N PHE A 55 -13.55 -12.44 25.19
CA PHE A 55 -12.65 -13.58 25.30
C PHE A 55 -12.53 -14.09 26.74
N SER A 56 -12.36 -13.17 27.71
CA SER A 56 -12.34 -13.58 29.11
C SER A 56 -13.71 -14.09 29.55
N TRP A 57 -14.80 -13.45 29.11
CA TRP A 57 -16.15 -13.85 29.49
C TRP A 57 -16.53 -15.21 28.91
N THR A 58 -16.16 -15.52 27.68
CA THR A 58 -16.42 -16.84 27.08
C THR A 58 -15.58 -17.93 27.75
N LEU A 59 -14.31 -17.66 28.06
CA LEU A 59 -13.49 -18.57 28.87
C LEU A 59 -14.07 -18.74 30.28
N SER A 60 -14.48 -17.64 30.92
CA SER A 60 -15.08 -17.67 32.25
C SER A 60 -16.39 -18.46 32.24
N LEU A 61 -17.27 -18.24 31.26
CA LEU A 61 -18.51 -18.99 31.10
C LEU A 61 -18.24 -20.46 30.80
N SER A 62 -17.28 -20.76 29.92
CA SER A 62 -16.89 -22.12 29.57
C SER A 62 -16.42 -22.88 30.81
N TRP A 63 -15.51 -22.31 31.61
CA TRP A 63 -15.06 -22.97 32.84
C TRP A 63 -16.21 -23.14 33.84
N MET A 64 -17.10 -22.15 33.99
CA MET A 64 -18.23 -22.25 34.91
C MET A 64 -19.23 -23.34 34.49
N ILE A 65 -19.55 -23.45 33.19
CA ILE A 65 -20.43 -24.48 32.66
C ILE A 65 -19.81 -25.86 32.86
N LEU A 66 -18.53 -26.00 32.53
CA LEU A 66 -17.80 -27.27 32.73
C LEU A 66 -17.71 -27.63 34.20
N ALA A 67 -17.34 -26.71 35.08
CA ALA A 67 -17.26 -26.93 36.52
C ALA A 67 -18.61 -27.33 37.11
N THR A 68 -19.69 -26.65 36.70
CA THR A 68 -21.06 -26.98 37.13
C THR A 68 -21.46 -28.39 36.67
N THR A 69 -21.18 -28.73 35.41
CA THR A 69 -21.50 -30.04 34.85
C THR A 69 -20.71 -31.16 35.53
N VAL A 70 -19.41 -30.94 35.77
CA VAL A 70 -18.54 -31.90 36.48
C VAL A 70 -18.98 -32.05 37.94
N ALA A 71 -19.28 -30.96 38.63
CA ALA A 71 -19.77 -31.00 40.01
C ALA A 71 -21.11 -31.75 40.12
N ALA A 72 -22.04 -31.52 39.19
CA ALA A 72 -23.32 -32.22 39.13
C ALA A 72 -23.14 -33.72 38.85
N GLU A 73 -22.19 -34.10 37.99
CA GLU A 73 -21.88 -35.50 37.70
C GLU A 73 -21.25 -36.21 38.90
N VAL A 74 -20.31 -35.56 39.61
CA VAL A 74 -19.66 -36.11 40.81
C VAL A 74 -20.66 -36.23 41.96
N ALA A 75 -21.44 -35.18 42.24
CA ALA A 75 -22.47 -35.22 43.27
C ALA A 75 -23.57 -36.25 42.95
N GLY A 76 -24.00 -36.34 41.69
CA GLY A 76 -24.95 -37.35 41.23
C GLY A 76 -24.45 -38.78 41.44
N LYS A 77 -23.18 -39.05 41.11
CA LYS A 77 -22.57 -40.37 41.35
C LYS A 77 -22.44 -40.71 42.84
N LEU A 78 -22.14 -39.72 43.69
CA LEU A 78 -21.96 -39.92 45.13
C LEU A 78 -23.30 -40.13 45.86
N VAL A 79 -24.36 -39.43 45.45
CA VAL A 79 -25.65 -39.44 46.16
C VAL A 79 -26.66 -40.41 45.52
N LEU A 80 -26.71 -40.50 44.18
CA LEU A 80 -27.72 -41.28 43.44
C LEU A 80 -27.16 -42.54 42.75
N SER A 81 -25.87 -42.86 42.96
CA SER A 81 -25.10 -43.93 42.28
C SER A 81 -25.14 -43.91 40.74
N ASN A 82 -25.72 -42.84 40.15
CA ASN A 82 -25.89 -42.62 38.72
C ASN A 82 -25.56 -41.16 38.37
N GLY A 83 -24.86 -40.94 37.25
CA GLY A 83 -24.43 -39.60 36.83
C GLY A 83 -25.54 -38.78 36.17
N LEU A 84 -25.87 -37.61 36.73
CA LEU A 84 -26.95 -36.74 36.24
C LEU A 84 -26.65 -36.08 34.89
N ALA A 85 -25.41 -35.70 34.61
CA ALA A 85 -25.04 -35.09 33.34
C ALA A 85 -24.99 -36.13 32.21
N SER A 86 -24.65 -37.38 32.54
CA SER A 86 -24.58 -38.47 31.57
C SER A 86 -25.94 -38.84 30.95
N GLN A 87 -27.04 -38.59 31.66
CA GLN A 87 -28.41 -38.86 31.18
C GLN A 87 -28.89 -37.88 30.11
N PHE A 88 -28.31 -36.68 30.04
CA PHE A 88 -28.64 -35.64 29.06
C PHE A 88 -27.76 -35.70 27.79
N ARG A 89 -27.04 -36.81 27.56
CA ARG A 89 -26.14 -36.94 26.40
C ARG A 89 -26.89 -36.67 25.08
N PRO A 90 -26.46 -35.68 24.27
CA PRO A 90 -27.08 -35.39 22.98
C PRO A 90 -26.98 -36.58 22.02
N ARG A 91 -28.08 -36.89 21.32
CA ARG A 91 -28.16 -38.00 20.34
C ARG A 91 -27.37 -37.74 19.05
N GLN A 92 -27.09 -36.48 18.72
CA GLN A 92 -26.28 -36.08 17.57
C GLN A 92 -25.40 -34.89 17.96
N TYR A 93 -24.15 -34.96 17.54
CA TYR A 93 -23.22 -33.83 17.61
C TYR A 93 -23.37 -33.00 16.33
N TYR A 94 -23.52 -31.69 16.48
CA TYR A 94 -23.51 -30.78 15.34
C TYR A 94 -22.11 -30.79 14.71
N THR A 95 -22.03 -31.17 13.45
CA THR A 95 -20.80 -31.12 12.65
C THR A 95 -20.85 -29.96 11.66
N LEU A 96 -19.68 -29.41 11.34
CA LEU A 96 -19.56 -28.40 10.30
C LEU A 96 -19.59 -29.08 8.93
N SER A 97 -20.36 -28.55 7.97
CA SER A 97 -20.38 -29.05 6.59
C SER A 97 -19.04 -28.84 5.90
N ARG A 98 -18.51 -29.90 5.28
CA ARG A 98 -17.25 -29.82 4.52
C ARG A 98 -17.30 -28.77 3.43
N ASP A 99 -18.40 -28.70 2.70
CA ASP A 99 -18.59 -27.74 1.61
C ASP A 99 -18.41 -26.29 2.06
N THR A 100 -18.88 -25.95 3.27
CA THR A 100 -18.74 -24.60 3.81
C THR A 100 -17.30 -24.31 4.19
N PHE A 101 -16.61 -25.30 4.78
CA PHE A 101 -15.20 -25.18 5.11
C PHE A 101 -14.33 -25.03 3.87
N GLU A 102 -14.56 -25.86 2.84
CA GLU A 102 -13.80 -25.84 1.59
C GLU A 102 -14.02 -24.53 0.83
N ARG A 103 -15.25 -24.00 0.80
CA ARG A 103 -15.53 -22.66 0.26
C ARG A 103 -14.77 -21.58 1.03
N LEU A 104 -14.82 -21.60 2.35
CA LEU A 104 -14.14 -20.60 3.18
C LEU A 104 -12.62 -20.63 2.98
N VAL A 105 -12.03 -21.82 2.92
CA VAL A 105 -10.60 -22.02 2.67
C VAL A 105 -10.22 -21.58 1.26
N SER A 106 -11.03 -21.89 0.25
CA SER A 106 -10.80 -21.44 -1.13
C SER A 106 -10.84 -19.92 -1.24
N ASP A 107 -11.82 -19.27 -0.60
CA ASP A 107 -11.95 -17.82 -0.62
C ASP A 107 -10.78 -17.15 0.11
N ALA A 108 -10.37 -17.68 1.26
CA ALA A 108 -9.19 -17.22 1.98
C ALA A 108 -7.92 -17.37 1.13
N HIS A 109 -7.77 -18.50 0.44
CA HIS A 109 -6.63 -18.75 -0.45
C HIS A 109 -6.60 -17.74 -1.61
N GLY A 110 -7.74 -17.49 -2.26
CA GLY A 110 -7.85 -16.49 -3.31
C GLY A 110 -7.52 -15.08 -2.82
N LEU A 111 -8.01 -14.72 -1.64
CA LEU A 111 -7.77 -13.39 -1.03
C LEU A 111 -6.29 -13.19 -0.67
N ILE A 112 -5.66 -14.21 -0.07
CA ILE A 112 -4.23 -14.21 0.24
C ILE A 112 -3.43 -14.04 -1.05
N ASN A 113 -3.73 -14.83 -2.08
CA ASN A 113 -3.01 -14.75 -3.34
C ASN A 113 -3.18 -13.39 -4.04
N PHE A 114 -4.39 -12.84 -4.04
CA PHE A 114 -4.65 -11.49 -4.52
C PHE A 114 -3.79 -10.46 -3.79
N PHE A 115 -3.75 -10.50 -2.45
CA PHE A 115 -2.96 -9.57 -1.66
C PHE A 115 -1.45 -9.70 -1.92
N LEU A 116 -0.95 -10.92 -2.07
CA LEU A 116 0.45 -11.20 -2.42
C LEU A 116 0.82 -10.61 -3.77
N ILE A 117 0.02 -10.86 -4.80
CA ILE A 117 0.26 -10.36 -6.16
C ILE A 117 0.18 -8.83 -6.20
N GLU A 118 -0.82 -8.24 -5.55
CA GLU A 118 -0.98 -6.78 -5.53
C GLU A 118 0.11 -6.08 -4.73
N SER A 119 0.55 -6.68 -3.61
CA SER A 119 1.68 -6.16 -2.84
C SER A 119 2.97 -6.18 -3.65
N GLN A 120 3.22 -7.25 -4.40
CA GLN A 120 4.34 -7.33 -5.33
C GLN A 120 4.24 -6.26 -6.42
N ARG A 121 3.06 -6.09 -7.03
CA ARG A 121 2.78 -5.05 -8.03
C ARG A 121 3.10 -3.65 -7.55
N ILE A 122 2.77 -3.33 -6.29
CA ILE A 122 3.07 -2.05 -5.64
C ILE A 122 4.58 -1.88 -5.40
N ILE A 123 5.25 -2.91 -4.87
CA ILE A 123 6.69 -2.86 -4.59
C ILE A 123 7.51 -2.73 -5.88
N PHE A 124 7.11 -3.44 -6.94
CA PHE A 124 7.72 -3.37 -8.26
C PHE A 124 7.29 -2.18 -9.09
N VAL A 125 6.42 -1.31 -8.56
CA VAL A 125 5.94 -0.09 -9.21
C VAL A 125 5.38 -0.37 -10.61
N GLU A 126 4.60 -1.44 -10.75
CA GLU A 126 3.95 -1.76 -12.04
C GLU A 126 2.95 -0.66 -12.45
N ASN A 127 2.39 0.03 -11.45
CA ASN A 127 1.62 1.24 -11.64
C ASN A 127 2.11 2.33 -10.67
N VAL A 128 2.69 3.39 -11.23
CA VAL A 128 3.24 4.52 -10.45
C VAL A 128 2.16 5.20 -9.62
N GLY A 129 0.94 5.34 -10.15
CA GLY A 129 -0.18 5.96 -9.43
C GLY A 129 -0.62 5.14 -8.22
N VAL A 130 -0.79 3.82 -8.40
CA VAL A 130 -1.16 2.91 -7.30
C VAL A 130 -0.06 2.85 -6.24
N SER A 131 1.20 2.83 -6.66
CA SER A 131 2.35 2.76 -5.74
C SER A 131 2.56 4.07 -4.97
N ALA A 132 2.36 5.22 -5.62
CA ALA A 132 2.39 6.52 -4.96
C ALA A 132 1.24 6.66 -3.95
N ALA A 133 0.02 6.24 -4.32
CA ALA A 133 -1.10 6.20 -3.40
C ALA A 133 -0.82 5.28 -2.20
N ALA A 134 -0.27 4.09 -2.44
CA ALA A 134 0.13 3.16 -1.38
C ALA A 134 1.20 3.76 -0.46
N CYS A 135 2.15 4.53 -0.99
CA CYS A 135 3.16 5.25 -0.21
C CYS A 135 2.53 6.29 0.72
N VAL A 136 1.60 7.10 0.21
CA VAL A 136 0.87 8.09 1.02
C VAL A 136 0.03 7.40 2.11
N VAL A 137 -0.67 6.32 1.76
CA VAL A 137 -1.45 5.53 2.72
C VAL A 137 -0.55 4.92 3.80
N ALA A 138 0.61 4.36 3.42
CA ALA A 138 1.57 3.79 4.36
C ALA A 138 2.17 4.86 5.27
N PHE A 139 2.48 6.04 4.73
CA PHE A 139 2.97 7.18 5.50
C PHE A 139 1.95 7.66 6.52
N ILE A 140 0.71 7.89 6.11
CA ILE A 140 -0.39 8.29 7.00
C ILE A 140 -0.63 7.21 8.05
N SER A 141 -0.66 5.93 7.66
CA SER A 141 -0.81 4.80 8.58
C SER A 141 0.31 4.76 9.64
N GLY A 142 1.56 4.98 9.22
CA GLY A 142 2.71 5.06 10.11
C GLY A 142 2.65 6.23 11.10
N LEU A 143 2.06 7.36 10.69
CA LEU A 143 1.76 8.47 11.61
C LEU A 143 0.63 8.10 12.57
N LEU A 144 -0.42 7.44 12.06
CA LEU A 144 -1.62 7.11 12.81
C LEU A 144 -1.35 6.08 13.92
N ILE A 145 -0.49 5.10 13.68
CA ILE A 145 -0.13 4.08 14.68
C ILE A 145 0.61 4.70 15.88
N LYS A 146 1.37 5.78 15.66
CA LYS A 146 2.07 6.49 16.75
C LYS A 146 1.13 7.35 17.60
N VAL A 147 0.01 7.80 17.03
CA VAL A 147 -0.90 8.77 17.66
C VAL A 147 -2.16 8.11 18.20
N LEU A 148 -2.66 7.07 17.53
CA LEU A 148 -3.95 6.44 17.83
C LEU A 148 -3.77 5.00 18.34
N PRO A 149 -4.49 4.63 19.42
CA PRO A 149 -4.55 3.25 19.86
C PRO A 149 -5.32 2.37 18.85
N TYR A 150 -4.99 1.08 18.76
CA TYR A 150 -5.47 0.16 17.71
C TYR A 150 -7.00 0.12 17.49
N TRP A 151 -7.79 0.20 18.55
CA TRP A 151 -9.26 0.31 18.47
C TRP A 151 -9.77 1.59 17.77
N VAL A 152 -9.11 2.73 17.99
CA VAL A 152 -9.44 3.98 17.30
C VAL A 152 -9.02 3.87 15.83
N LEU A 153 -7.89 3.22 15.55
CA LEU A 153 -7.48 2.91 14.18
C LEU A 153 -8.51 2.06 13.45
N ALA A 154 -9.13 1.08 14.12
CA ALA A 154 -10.21 0.27 13.56
C ALA A 154 -11.47 1.11 13.25
N ILE A 155 -11.84 2.05 14.13
CA ILE A 155 -12.96 2.97 13.89
C ILE A 155 -12.64 3.91 12.71
N VAL A 156 -11.43 4.44 12.64
CA VAL A 156 -11.00 5.29 11.52
C VAL A 156 -10.99 4.51 10.21
N GLY A 157 -10.45 3.29 10.19
CA GLY A 157 -10.43 2.43 9.01
C GLY A 157 -11.84 2.09 8.51
N THR A 158 -12.75 1.74 9.42
CA THR A 158 -14.16 1.49 9.06
C THR A 158 -14.88 2.75 8.60
N SER A 159 -14.56 3.90 9.17
CA SER A 159 -15.08 5.19 8.71
C SER A 159 -14.59 5.51 7.29
N ILE A 160 -13.29 5.35 7.02
CA ILE A 160 -12.74 5.53 5.67
C ILE A 160 -13.42 4.56 4.70
N ALA A 161 -13.59 3.28 5.06
CA ALA A 161 -14.24 2.30 4.20
C ALA A 161 -15.68 2.70 3.83
N PHE A 162 -16.46 3.24 4.76
CA PHE A 162 -17.85 3.66 4.52
C PHE A 162 -17.99 5.05 3.88
N PHE A 163 -17.11 5.99 4.22
CA PHE A 163 -17.21 7.38 3.79
C PHE A 163 -16.38 7.70 2.54
N ALA A 164 -15.28 6.97 2.26
CA ALA A 164 -14.50 7.18 1.03
C ALA A 164 -15.33 7.01 -0.26
N PRO A 165 -16.09 5.90 -0.46
CA PRO A 165 -16.95 5.78 -1.64
C PRO A 165 -18.10 6.80 -1.66
N LEU A 166 -18.61 7.23 -0.49
CA LEU A 166 -19.62 8.29 -0.39
C LEU A 166 -19.10 9.64 -0.90
N ILE A 167 -17.94 10.06 -0.39
CA ILE A 167 -17.32 11.34 -0.72
C ILE A 167 -16.95 11.36 -2.20
N TYR A 168 -16.39 10.25 -2.70
CA TYR A 168 -16.06 10.10 -4.12
C TYR A 168 -17.32 10.20 -4.99
N SER A 169 -18.38 9.45 -4.67
CA SER A 169 -19.61 9.48 -5.48
C SER A 169 -20.34 10.83 -5.43
N LYS A 170 -20.21 11.61 -4.35
CA LYS A 170 -20.87 12.92 -4.22
C LYS A 170 -20.12 14.06 -4.90
N ASN A 171 -18.79 13.98 -4.96
CA ASN A 171 -17.94 15.04 -5.50
C ASN A 171 -17.10 14.57 -6.70
N GLN A 172 -17.56 13.53 -7.40
CA GLN A 172 -16.79 12.85 -8.44
C GLN A 172 -16.27 13.82 -9.50
N GLU A 173 -17.15 14.70 -9.99
CA GLU A 173 -16.80 15.69 -11.02
C GLU A 173 -15.72 16.66 -10.55
N PHE A 174 -15.83 17.15 -9.31
CA PHE A 174 -14.82 18.05 -8.71
C PHE A 174 -13.50 17.33 -8.46
N ILE A 175 -13.54 16.09 -7.95
CA ILE A 175 -12.32 15.30 -7.67
C ILE A 175 -11.62 14.95 -8.98
N ASP A 176 -12.35 14.54 -10.02
CA ASP A 176 -11.80 14.18 -11.32
C ASP A 176 -11.22 15.43 -12.02
N GLU A 177 -11.88 16.60 -11.90
CA GLU A 177 -11.36 17.87 -12.43
C GLU A 177 -10.07 18.32 -11.72
N GLN A 178 -10.01 18.22 -10.39
CA GLN A 178 -8.81 18.55 -9.61
C GLN A 178 -7.67 17.57 -9.90
N LEU A 179 -7.97 16.28 -10.01
CA LEU A 179 -6.98 15.25 -10.35
C LEU A 179 -6.43 15.47 -11.76
N LYS A 180 -7.29 15.82 -12.72
CA LYS A 180 -6.89 16.16 -14.08
C LYS A 180 -6.04 17.43 -14.11
N THR A 181 -6.45 18.47 -13.41
CA THR A 181 -5.70 19.73 -13.33
C THR A 181 -4.33 19.51 -12.68
N ALA A 182 -4.25 18.71 -11.62
CA ALA A 182 -2.99 18.34 -10.97
C ALA A 182 -2.11 17.49 -11.89
N ALA A 183 -2.68 16.51 -12.60
CA ALA A 183 -1.97 15.69 -13.57
C ALA A 183 -1.44 16.52 -14.73
N ASP A 184 -2.24 17.45 -15.26
CA ASP A 184 -1.85 18.36 -16.33
C ASP A 184 -0.76 19.34 -15.86
N ALA A 185 -0.84 19.84 -14.63
CA ALA A 185 0.20 20.69 -14.04
C ALA A 185 1.52 19.94 -13.83
N ILE A 186 1.46 18.70 -13.31
CA ILE A 186 2.65 17.85 -13.14
C ILE A 186 3.25 17.48 -14.49
N ASN A 187 2.42 17.14 -15.48
CA ASN A 187 2.88 16.85 -16.84
C ASN A 187 3.49 18.09 -17.51
N ALA A 188 2.91 19.28 -17.31
CA ALA A 188 3.47 20.53 -17.83
C ALA A 188 4.83 20.84 -17.19
N GLN A 189 4.98 20.63 -15.88
CA GLN A 189 6.27 20.78 -15.20
C GLN A 189 7.28 19.73 -15.66
N THR A 190 6.86 18.48 -15.83
CA THR A 190 7.70 17.40 -16.32
C THR A 190 8.14 17.65 -17.77
N ALA A 191 7.26 18.19 -18.62
CA ALA A 191 7.56 18.60 -19.98
C ALA A 191 8.56 19.76 -20.01
N GLN A 192 8.39 20.77 -19.15
CA GLN A 192 9.35 21.88 -19.05
C GLN A 192 10.74 21.43 -18.60
N VAL A 193 10.82 20.53 -17.61
CA VAL A 193 12.09 19.96 -17.17
C VAL A 193 12.73 19.11 -18.26
N ARG A 194 11.92 18.32 -19.00
CA ARG A 194 12.39 17.52 -20.12
C ARG A 194 12.88 18.38 -21.28
N ASP A 195 12.18 19.45 -21.63
CA ASP A 195 12.57 20.39 -22.69
C ASP A 195 13.82 21.18 -22.29
N ALA A 196 13.94 21.59 -21.03
CA ALA A 196 15.15 22.24 -20.51
C ALA A 196 16.35 21.29 -20.53
N ALA A 197 16.16 20.03 -20.13
CA ALA A 197 17.18 18.99 -20.20
C ALA A 197 17.58 18.68 -21.65
N GLN A 198 16.61 18.62 -22.58
CA GLN A 198 16.87 18.40 -23.99
C GLN A 198 17.65 19.56 -24.60
N LYS A 199 17.30 20.81 -24.29
CA LYS A 199 18.05 22.00 -24.74
C LYS A 199 19.47 22.03 -24.20
N GLN A 200 19.69 21.64 -22.94
CA GLN A 200 21.04 21.52 -22.38
C GLN A 200 21.84 20.39 -23.04
N ALA A 201 21.20 19.24 -23.30
CA ALA A 201 21.83 18.13 -24.01
C ALA A 201 22.18 18.51 -25.46
N ASP A 202 21.29 19.21 -26.17
CA ASP A 202 21.50 19.68 -27.53
C ASP A 202 22.57 20.78 -27.58
N HIS A 203 22.61 21.68 -26.58
CA HIS A 203 23.66 22.69 -26.45
C HIS A 203 25.02 22.05 -26.15
N LEU A 204 25.08 21.07 -25.24
CA LEU A 204 26.31 20.30 -24.99
C LEU A 204 26.74 19.50 -26.22
N ALA A 205 25.80 18.91 -26.96
CA ALA A 205 26.10 18.19 -28.20
C ALA A 205 26.57 19.14 -29.31
N ALA A 206 26.01 20.35 -29.41
CA ALA A 206 26.43 21.36 -30.36
C ALA A 206 27.83 21.92 -30.03
N VAL A 207 28.07 22.26 -28.76
CA VAL A 207 29.37 22.70 -28.27
C VAL A 207 30.40 21.57 -28.43
N GLY A 208 30.06 20.33 -28.09
CA GLY A 208 30.94 19.17 -28.31
C GLY A 208 31.27 18.93 -29.78
N LYS A 209 30.31 19.10 -30.69
CA LYS A 209 30.55 19.04 -32.14
C LYS A 209 31.41 20.19 -32.64
N GLN A 210 31.23 21.40 -32.12
CA GLN A 210 32.07 22.56 -32.47
C GLN A 210 33.51 22.34 -31.99
N TYR A 211 33.72 21.93 -30.73
CA TYR A 211 35.06 21.61 -30.24
C TYR A 211 35.70 20.44 -31.01
N ALA A 212 34.98 19.35 -31.26
CA ALA A 212 35.50 18.22 -32.04
C ALA A 212 35.79 18.59 -33.50
N GLY A 213 34.95 19.46 -34.07
CA GLY A 213 35.14 20.07 -35.40
C GLY A 213 36.39 20.92 -35.44
N ASP A 214 36.57 21.84 -34.50
CA ASP A 214 37.76 22.71 -34.40
C ASP A 214 39.05 21.92 -34.19
N TYR A 215 39.01 20.81 -33.45
CA TYR A 215 40.18 19.93 -33.31
C TYR A 215 40.48 19.17 -34.59
N THR A 216 39.45 18.69 -35.30
CA THR A 216 39.62 17.97 -36.56
C THR A 216 40.07 18.90 -37.68
N GLU A 217 39.52 20.11 -37.75
CA GLU A 217 39.94 21.16 -38.67
C GLU A 217 41.37 21.60 -38.37
N LYS A 218 41.75 21.81 -37.11
CA LYS A 218 43.16 22.11 -36.76
C LYS A 218 44.12 20.98 -37.10
N VAL A 219 43.74 19.72 -36.85
CA VAL A 219 44.58 18.58 -37.22
C VAL A 219 44.67 18.44 -38.75
N GLN A 220 43.57 18.67 -39.46
CA GLN A 220 43.53 18.64 -40.92
C GLN A 220 44.28 19.82 -41.54
N GLU A 221 44.26 21.00 -40.93
CA GLU A 221 45.03 22.18 -41.32
C GLU A 221 46.53 21.97 -41.06
N ILE A 222 46.91 21.38 -39.93
CA ILE A 222 48.30 20.99 -39.65
C ILE A 222 48.76 19.91 -40.64
N LEU A 223 47.93 18.91 -40.94
CA LEU A 223 48.24 17.86 -41.93
C LEU A 223 48.32 18.42 -43.37
N ARG A 224 47.51 19.41 -43.71
CA ARG A 224 47.46 20.02 -45.06
C ARG A 224 48.53 21.10 -45.23
N GLY A 225 48.92 21.77 -44.16
CA GLY A 225 50.06 22.69 -44.09
C GLY A 225 51.41 21.97 -44.05
N HIS A 226 51.44 20.71 -43.61
CA HIS A 226 52.63 19.85 -43.63
C HIS A 226 52.73 19.01 -44.92
N ASN A 227 52.45 19.62 -46.08
CA ASN A 227 53.04 19.14 -47.32
C ASN A 227 54.38 19.85 -47.51
N LEU A 228 55.39 19.43 -46.74
CA LEU A 228 56.83 19.45 -47.06
C LEU A 228 57.61 18.83 -45.87
N ALA A 229 58.31 17.73 -46.18
CA ALA A 229 59.37 17.04 -45.42
C ALA A 229 58.98 16.15 -44.20
N PRO A 230 59.41 14.87 -44.18
CA PRO A 230 59.26 13.99 -43.04
C PRO A 230 60.39 14.21 -42.04
N GLY A 231 60.04 14.50 -40.79
CA GLY A 231 60.99 14.40 -39.68
C GLY A 231 60.76 15.43 -38.59
N ALA A 232 60.11 15.02 -37.50
CA ALA A 232 60.42 15.50 -36.15
C ALA A 232 59.74 14.62 -35.11
N ALA A 233 60.54 14.10 -34.19
CA ALA A 233 60.13 13.31 -33.06
C ALA A 233 59.68 14.18 -31.86
N LYS A 234 58.92 13.54 -30.95
CA LYS A 234 58.70 13.83 -29.52
C LYS A 234 57.80 15.01 -29.12
N LYS A 235 56.72 14.68 -28.39
CA LYS A 235 56.61 14.97 -26.94
C LYS A 235 55.41 14.25 -26.30
N SER A 236 55.68 13.47 -25.26
CA SER A 236 54.65 12.90 -24.37
C SER A 236 54.03 14.01 -23.51
N PRO A 237 52.71 14.02 -23.28
CA PRO A 237 52.09 14.99 -22.38
C PRO A 237 52.38 14.62 -20.91
N GLU A 238 52.93 15.58 -20.17
CA GLU A 238 53.17 15.52 -18.74
C GLU A 238 51.89 15.95 -18.00
N PHE A 239 51.30 15.05 -17.22
CA PHE A 239 50.10 15.32 -16.43
C PHE A 239 50.49 16.04 -15.13
N PRO A 240 49.77 17.09 -14.71
CA PRO A 240 50.01 17.72 -13.42
C PRO A 240 49.61 16.78 -12.27
N SER A 241 50.48 16.63 -11.28
CA SER A 241 50.18 15.87 -10.05
C SER A 241 49.19 16.63 -9.15
N PRO A 242 48.25 15.94 -8.48
CA PRO A 242 47.24 16.57 -7.64
C PRO A 242 47.84 17.16 -6.34
N PRO A 243 47.25 18.21 -5.75
CA PRO A 243 47.76 18.83 -4.54
C PRO A 243 47.62 17.90 -3.32
N THR A 244 48.72 17.67 -2.63
CA THR A 244 48.75 17.04 -1.29
C THR A 244 48.49 18.11 -0.24
N GLU A 245 47.24 18.31 0.14
CA GLU A 245 46.90 18.91 1.44
C GLU A 245 45.87 18.01 2.14
N GLU A 246 46.32 17.33 3.20
CA GLU A 246 45.46 16.59 4.11
C GLU A 246 44.65 17.57 4.99
N PRO A 247 43.34 17.35 5.20
CA PRO A 247 42.55 18.21 6.08
C PRO A 247 42.93 17.99 7.54
N LYS A 248 43.43 19.06 8.19
CA LYS A 248 43.71 19.10 9.62
C LYS A 248 42.40 19.03 10.42
N ALA A 249 42.20 17.93 11.15
CA ALA A 249 41.07 17.73 12.05
C ALA A 249 41.03 18.83 13.13
N THR A 250 39.86 19.44 13.32
CA THR A 250 39.61 20.44 14.37
C THR A 250 39.16 19.71 15.63
N GLU A 251 39.96 19.82 16.69
CA GLU A 251 39.69 19.28 18.02
C GLU A 251 38.69 20.21 18.77
N PRO A 252 37.62 19.69 19.41
CA PRO A 252 36.65 20.53 20.11
C PRO A 252 37.18 21.06 21.45
N ALA A 253 37.08 22.38 21.66
CA ALA A 253 37.39 23.03 22.92
C ALA A 253 36.38 22.68 24.02
N VAL A 254 36.89 22.24 25.17
CA VAL A 254 36.14 22.01 26.42
C VAL A 254 35.75 23.37 27.03
N PRO A 255 34.47 23.63 27.34
CA PRO A 255 34.06 24.84 28.07
C PRO A 255 34.50 24.79 29.54
N GLN A 256 35.20 25.83 30.00
CA GLN A 256 35.46 26.07 31.43
C GLN A 256 34.25 26.80 32.05
N GLU A 257 33.65 26.21 33.08
CA GLU A 257 32.69 26.87 33.96
C GLU A 257 33.39 27.91 34.86
N PRO A 258 32.83 29.12 35.05
CA PRO A 258 33.32 30.05 36.05
C PRO A 258 32.76 29.71 37.44
N ILE A 259 33.68 29.56 38.40
CA ILE A 259 33.42 29.35 39.82
C ILE A 259 33.02 30.71 40.44
N HIS A 260 31.84 30.80 41.03
CA HIS A 260 31.42 31.92 41.88
C HIS A 260 31.90 31.70 43.31
N ALA A 261 32.76 32.59 43.82
CA ALA A 261 32.84 33.04 45.21
C ALA A 261 33.72 34.30 45.31
#